data_AF-A0A7D4E0U1-F1
#
_entry.id   AF-A0A7D4E0U1-F1
#
_cell.length_a   1.000
_cell.length_b   1.000
_cell.length_c   1.000
_cell.angle_alpha   90.00
_cell.angle_beta   90.00
_cell.angle_gamma   90.00
#
_symmetry.space_group_name_H-M   'P 1'
#
loop_
_entity.id
_entity.type
_entity.pdbx_description
1 polymer ?
#
loop_
_entity_poly.entity_id
_entity_poly.type
_entity_poly.pdbx_seq_one_letter_code
_entity_poly.pdbx_strand_id
1 'polypeptide(L)'
;MKNLDALREILGFIYDGFGSSEDYGVAYFSRYKSELKKYEPKEVISLQIKTYSHDYVLEFLMGAPYVWEEFSSRDWIDLMRHLSPRPDPSRNIEPMAAYCDIVFLNRYLGIDAFSFFMNDNKVPALDKCHVESYFLIYKDLLEINELDAEDMDGIYLIGYETLTRARDEVLKEGIFAWNNPVSKTDLH
;
A
#
# COMPACT_ATOMS: atom_id res chain seq x y z
N MET A 1 5.90 -25.90 7.58
CA MET A 1 5.73 -24.52 8.07
C MET A 1 6.48 -23.60 7.14
N LYS A 2 5.90 -22.48 6.71
CA LYS A 2 6.68 -21.39 6.12
C LYS A 2 7.51 -20.75 7.24
N ASN A 3 8.76 -20.44 6.96
CA ASN A 3 9.66 -19.89 7.97
C ASN A 3 9.44 -18.38 8.08
N LEU A 4 8.58 -17.98 9.02
CA LEU A 4 8.29 -16.56 9.28
C LEU A 4 9.52 -15.81 9.81
N ASP A 5 10.47 -16.49 10.46
CA ASP A 5 11.70 -15.87 10.94
C ASP A 5 12.62 -15.53 9.76
N ALA A 6 12.77 -16.45 8.80
CA ALA A 6 13.48 -16.15 7.54
C ALA A 6 12.81 -15.05 6.70
N LEU A 7 11.48 -14.91 6.77
CA LEU A 7 10.78 -13.76 6.16
C LEU A 7 11.12 -12.45 6.89
N ARG A 8 11.12 -12.45 8.23
CA ARG A 8 11.54 -11.28 9.03
C ARG A 8 12.98 -10.89 8.75
N GLU A 9 13.89 -11.86 8.63
CA GLU A 9 15.30 -11.64 8.31
C GLU A 9 15.48 -10.97 6.94
N ILE A 10 14.83 -11.48 5.88
CA ILE A 10 14.96 -10.85 4.55
C ILE A 10 14.30 -9.47 4.48
N LEU A 11 13.13 -9.27 5.12
CA LEU A 11 12.50 -7.94 5.16
C LEU A 11 13.32 -6.94 5.98
N GLY A 12 13.93 -7.38 7.08
CA GLY A 12 14.89 -6.58 7.85
C GLY A 12 16.08 -6.16 7.00
N PHE A 13 16.68 -7.09 6.26
CA PHE A 13 17.79 -6.77 5.35
C PHE A 13 17.42 -5.80 4.22
N ILE A 14 16.19 -5.88 3.70
CA ILE A 14 15.67 -4.94 2.69
C ILE A 14 15.39 -3.56 3.32
N TYR A 15 14.95 -3.51 4.58
CA TYR A 15 14.76 -2.24 5.28
C TYR A 15 16.10 -1.58 5.64
N ASP A 16 17.04 -2.34 6.21
CA ASP A 16 18.35 -1.82 6.64
C ASP A 16 19.22 -1.31 5.46
N GLY A 17 19.02 -1.88 4.26
CA GLY A 17 19.69 -1.43 3.03
C GLY A 17 19.01 -0.23 2.34
N PHE A 18 17.75 0.05 2.65
CA PHE A 18 16.97 1.13 2.02
C PHE A 18 17.57 2.50 2.36
N GLY A 19 17.63 3.40 1.37
CA GLY A 19 18.27 4.72 1.51
C GLY A 19 19.81 4.72 1.62
N SER A 20 20.47 3.55 1.71
CA SER A 20 21.94 3.42 1.74
C SER A 20 22.55 2.75 0.50
N SER A 21 21.69 2.20 -0.37
CA SER A 21 22.05 1.54 -1.62
C SER A 21 22.32 2.55 -2.76
N GLU A 22 23.17 2.17 -3.71
CA GLU A 22 23.39 2.91 -4.96
C GLU A 22 22.16 2.89 -5.90
N ASP A 23 21.35 1.83 -5.85
CA ASP A 23 20.03 1.79 -6.48
C ASP A 23 18.95 2.24 -5.48
N TYR A 24 17.92 2.90 -5.98
CA TYR A 24 16.71 3.32 -5.27
C TYR A 24 15.45 2.72 -5.95
N GLY A 25 14.28 2.92 -5.33
CA GLY A 25 12.99 2.68 -5.99
C GLY A 25 12.78 1.27 -6.55
N VAL A 26 12.16 1.19 -7.73
CA VAL A 26 11.86 -0.07 -8.43
C VAL A 26 13.12 -0.92 -8.66
N ALA A 27 14.26 -0.29 -8.97
CA ALA A 27 15.53 -0.98 -9.18
C ALA A 27 16.03 -1.65 -7.89
N TYR A 28 15.98 -0.92 -6.77
CA TYR A 28 16.38 -1.45 -5.46
C TYR A 28 15.57 -2.69 -5.07
N PHE A 29 14.24 -2.59 -5.06
CA PHE A 29 13.39 -3.70 -4.63
C PHE A 29 13.47 -4.90 -5.59
N SER A 30 13.61 -4.66 -6.91
CA SER A 30 13.73 -5.73 -7.92
C SER A 30 14.89 -6.70 -7.66
N ARG A 31 15.96 -6.26 -6.98
CA ARG A 31 17.08 -7.10 -6.50
C ARG A 31 16.61 -8.30 -5.65
N TYR A 32 15.48 -8.17 -4.95
CA TYR A 32 14.95 -9.16 -3.99
C TYR A 32 13.77 -9.98 -4.53
N LYS A 33 13.38 -9.78 -5.79
CA LYS A 33 12.20 -10.39 -6.43
C LYS A 33 12.14 -11.92 -6.32
N SER A 34 13.27 -12.60 -6.51
CA SER A 34 13.34 -14.08 -6.42
C SER A 34 13.20 -14.61 -5.00
N GLU A 35 13.58 -13.82 -3.99
CA GLU A 35 13.47 -14.20 -2.58
C GLU A 35 12.05 -13.95 -2.06
N LEU A 36 11.48 -12.77 -2.34
CA LEU A 36 10.12 -12.43 -1.90
C LEU A 36 9.05 -13.32 -2.54
N LYS A 37 9.22 -13.75 -3.80
CA LYS A 37 8.30 -14.71 -4.46
C LYS A 37 8.28 -16.12 -3.84
N LYS A 38 9.10 -16.43 -2.83
CA LYS A 38 9.03 -17.69 -2.06
C LYS A 38 7.96 -17.66 -0.95
N TYR A 39 7.47 -16.47 -0.60
CA TYR A 39 6.54 -16.23 0.50
C TYR A 39 5.13 -15.93 -0.02
N GLU A 40 4.12 -15.96 0.86
CA GLU A 40 2.78 -15.49 0.45
C GLU A 40 2.75 -13.96 0.42
N PRO A 41 2.23 -13.32 -0.63
CA PRO A 41 2.18 -11.87 -0.73
C PRO A 41 1.51 -11.12 0.43
N LYS A 42 0.38 -11.61 0.96
CA LYS A 42 -0.29 -10.94 2.09
C LYS A 42 0.51 -11.12 3.39
N GLU A 43 1.21 -12.23 3.59
CA GLU A 43 2.24 -12.40 4.66
C GLU A 43 3.36 -11.36 4.51
N VAL A 44 3.91 -11.16 3.31
CA VAL A 44 4.95 -10.16 3.02
C VAL A 44 4.45 -8.74 3.33
N ILE A 45 3.35 -8.31 2.72
CA ILE A 45 2.84 -6.94 2.82
C ILE A 45 2.36 -6.64 4.25
N SER A 46 1.63 -7.56 4.88
CA SER A 46 1.13 -7.34 6.24
C SER A 46 2.26 -7.29 7.28
N LEU A 47 3.37 -8.01 7.07
CA LEU A 47 4.53 -7.91 7.94
C LEU A 47 5.30 -6.60 7.72
N GLN A 48 5.43 -6.11 6.47
CA GLN A 48 5.97 -4.77 6.19
C GLN A 48 5.14 -3.70 6.91
N ILE A 49 3.82 -3.69 6.70
CA ILE A 49 2.85 -2.76 7.32
C ILE A 49 2.90 -2.78 8.86
N LYS A 50 3.10 -3.96 9.47
CA LYS A 50 3.13 -4.12 10.94
C LYS A 50 4.48 -3.78 11.58
N THR A 51 5.53 -3.51 10.80
CA THR A 51 6.91 -3.43 11.32
C THR A 51 7.62 -2.10 11.04
N TYR A 52 7.41 -1.49 9.87
CA TYR A 52 8.23 -0.37 9.38
C TYR A 52 7.45 0.96 9.27
N SER A 53 8.14 2.04 8.88
CA SER A 53 7.56 3.38 8.73
C SER A 53 6.61 3.47 7.53
N HIS A 54 5.73 4.48 7.56
CA HIS A 54 4.74 4.73 6.51
C HIS A 54 5.39 4.88 5.12
N ASP A 55 6.38 5.76 5.02
CA ASP A 55 7.04 6.12 3.76
C ASP A 55 7.72 4.90 3.11
N TYR A 56 8.51 4.14 3.88
CA TYR A 56 9.13 2.90 3.40
C TYR A 56 8.09 1.88 2.94
N VAL A 57 6.96 1.75 3.63
CA VAL A 57 5.92 0.78 3.25
C VAL A 57 5.20 1.20 1.97
N LEU A 58 4.96 2.50 1.75
CA LEU A 58 4.45 3.01 0.47
C LEU A 58 5.47 2.82 -0.66
N GLU A 59 6.74 3.18 -0.44
CA GLU A 59 7.80 2.95 -1.42
C GLU A 59 8.02 1.46 -1.72
N PHE A 60 7.87 0.57 -0.73
CA PHE A 60 7.90 -0.87 -0.97
C PHE A 60 6.71 -1.33 -1.83
N LEU A 61 5.50 -0.86 -1.56
CA LEU A 61 4.33 -1.19 -2.41
C LEU A 61 4.56 -0.67 -3.83
N MET A 62 4.96 0.58 -4.00
CA MET A 62 5.22 1.19 -5.30
C MET A 62 6.45 0.59 -6.01
N GLY A 63 7.47 0.14 -5.28
CA GLY A 63 8.73 -0.37 -5.85
C GLY A 63 8.76 -1.89 -6.06
N ALA A 64 7.88 -2.64 -5.39
CA ALA A 64 7.79 -4.10 -5.49
C ALA A 64 6.43 -4.61 -6.05
N PRO A 65 5.95 -4.12 -7.21
CA PRO A 65 4.65 -4.53 -7.75
C PRO A 65 4.49 -6.03 -7.97
N TYR A 66 5.59 -6.73 -8.26
CA TYR A 66 5.60 -8.19 -8.42
C TYR A 66 5.18 -8.99 -7.18
N VAL A 67 4.92 -8.32 -6.04
CA VAL A 67 4.30 -8.89 -4.84
C VAL A 67 2.77 -8.83 -4.93
N TRP A 68 2.16 -7.75 -5.42
CA TRP A 68 0.70 -7.51 -5.36
C TRP A 68 0.01 -7.25 -6.71
N GLU A 69 0.72 -7.13 -7.84
CA GLU A 69 0.14 -6.76 -9.15
C GLU A 69 -0.91 -7.75 -9.67
N GLU A 70 -0.93 -8.97 -9.11
CA GLU A 70 -1.89 -10.05 -9.39
C GLU A 70 -3.04 -10.14 -8.35
N PHE A 71 -3.16 -9.18 -7.41
CA PHE A 71 -4.19 -9.20 -6.37
C PHE A 71 -5.58 -8.95 -6.93
N SER A 72 -6.51 -9.84 -6.59
CA SER A 72 -7.94 -9.61 -6.76
C SER A 72 -8.47 -8.58 -5.74
N SER A 73 -9.68 -8.08 -5.95
CA SER A 73 -10.44 -7.35 -4.92
C SER A 73 -10.46 -8.12 -3.60
N ARG A 74 -10.60 -9.45 -3.65
CA ARG A 74 -10.69 -10.30 -2.45
C ARG A 74 -9.37 -10.33 -1.69
N ASP A 75 -8.23 -10.32 -2.38
CA ASP A 75 -6.91 -10.32 -1.74
C ASP A 75 -6.65 -9.00 -1.01
N TRP A 76 -7.00 -7.86 -1.62
CA TRP A 76 -6.97 -6.57 -0.95
C TRP A 76 -7.90 -6.52 0.27
N ILE A 77 -9.12 -7.03 0.14
CA ILE A 77 -10.10 -7.07 1.23
C ILE A 77 -9.63 -7.96 2.39
N ASP A 78 -9.07 -9.12 2.10
CA ASP A 78 -8.53 -10.03 3.12
C ASP A 78 -7.30 -9.43 3.79
N LEU A 79 -6.43 -8.73 3.05
CA LEU A 79 -5.31 -7.96 3.62
C LEU A 79 -5.82 -6.85 4.55
N MET A 80 -6.76 -6.01 4.10
CA MET A 80 -7.34 -4.93 4.92
C MET A 80 -7.93 -5.45 6.24
N ARG A 81 -8.56 -6.63 6.23
CA ARG A 81 -9.11 -7.28 7.43
C ARG A 81 -8.02 -7.92 8.30
N HIS A 82 -6.96 -8.46 7.71
CA HIS A 82 -5.83 -9.10 8.43
C HIS A 82 -4.95 -8.09 9.20
N LEU A 83 -5.10 -6.79 8.93
CA LEU A 83 -4.45 -5.70 9.66
C LEU A 83 -5.20 -5.26 10.93
N SER A 84 -6.32 -5.92 11.26
CA SER A 84 -7.04 -5.73 12.53
C SER A 84 -6.27 -6.35 13.72
N PRO A 85 -6.27 -5.72 14.92
CA PRO A 85 -6.80 -4.40 15.22
C PRO A 85 -5.91 -3.28 14.66
N ARG A 86 -6.53 -2.21 14.14
CA ARG A 86 -5.80 -1.00 13.73
C ARG A 86 -5.36 -0.22 14.98
N PRO A 87 -4.14 0.38 15.01
CA PRO A 87 -3.70 1.20 16.14
C PRO A 87 -4.59 2.43 16.32
N ASP A 88 -4.55 3.06 17.49
CA ASP A 88 -5.19 4.36 17.72
C ASP A 88 -4.31 5.48 17.12
N PRO A 89 -4.83 6.34 16.22
CA PRO A 89 -4.07 7.43 15.64
C PRO A 89 -3.88 8.64 16.57
N SER A 90 -4.63 8.74 17.68
CA SER A 90 -4.84 9.98 18.46
C SER A 90 -3.58 10.63 19.05
N ARG A 91 -2.47 9.90 19.10
CA ARG A 91 -1.18 10.37 19.66
C ARG A 91 -0.05 10.42 18.64
N ASN A 92 -0.31 10.07 17.38
CA ASN A 92 0.73 10.06 16.37
C ASN A 92 0.90 11.45 15.77
N ILE A 93 2.15 11.85 15.63
CA ILE A 93 2.56 13.08 14.97
C ILE A 93 2.90 12.85 13.50
N GLU A 94 3.18 11.59 13.12
CA GLU A 94 3.56 11.15 11.78
C GLU A 94 2.57 10.10 11.24
N PRO A 95 2.42 10.01 9.90
CA PRO A 95 1.69 8.92 9.24
C PRO A 95 2.11 7.52 9.71
N MET A 96 1.16 6.58 9.77
CA MET A 96 1.46 5.20 10.17
C MET A 96 1.41 4.23 8.98
N ALA A 97 2.33 3.27 8.96
CA ALA A 97 2.28 2.15 8.01
C ALA A 97 1.00 1.32 8.13
N ALA A 98 0.40 1.27 9.32
CA ALA A 98 -0.82 0.54 9.64
C ALA A 98 -2.08 0.97 8.87
N TYR A 99 -2.00 1.97 8.00
CA TYR A 99 -3.07 2.41 7.08
C TYR A 99 -2.61 2.47 5.60
N CYS A 100 -1.39 2.01 5.29
CA CYS A 100 -0.81 2.09 3.94
C CYS A 100 -1.59 1.32 2.89
N ASP A 101 -2.33 0.28 3.26
CA ASP A 101 -3.24 -0.44 2.37
C ASP A 101 -4.39 0.46 1.88
N ILE A 102 -5.03 1.20 2.78
CA ILE A 102 -6.11 2.16 2.42
C ILE A 102 -5.51 3.33 1.65
N VAL A 103 -4.39 3.89 2.10
CA VAL A 103 -3.68 4.97 1.37
C VAL A 103 -3.32 4.52 -0.04
N PHE A 104 -2.66 3.39 -0.20
CA PHE A 104 -2.18 2.89 -1.48
C PHE A 104 -3.32 2.64 -2.48
N LEU A 105 -4.41 2.02 -2.01
CA LEU A 105 -5.58 1.77 -2.84
C LEU A 105 -6.27 3.07 -3.29
N ASN A 106 -6.50 4.03 -2.38
CA ASN A 106 -7.16 5.30 -2.73
C ASN A 106 -6.28 6.21 -3.59
N ARG A 107 -5.04 6.47 -3.13
CA ARG A 107 -4.11 7.43 -3.73
C ARG A 107 -3.53 6.89 -5.03
N TYR A 108 -2.77 5.79 -4.99
CA TYR A 108 -2.00 5.35 -6.15
C TYR A 108 -2.79 4.47 -7.13
N LEU A 109 -3.73 3.65 -6.64
CA LEU A 109 -4.59 2.84 -7.53
C LEU A 109 -5.91 3.52 -7.90
N GLY A 110 -6.33 4.63 -7.26
CA GLY A 110 -7.61 5.26 -7.57
C GLY A 110 -8.81 4.36 -7.26
N ILE A 111 -8.77 3.62 -6.17
CA ILE A 111 -9.82 2.69 -5.73
C ILE A 111 -10.39 3.20 -4.42
N ASP A 112 -11.71 3.36 -4.31
CA ASP A 112 -12.36 3.86 -3.08
C ASP A 112 -12.37 2.78 -1.97
N ALA A 113 -11.17 2.50 -1.44
CA ALA A 113 -10.97 1.59 -0.34
C ALA A 113 -11.36 2.23 1.00
N PHE A 114 -11.42 3.56 1.10
CA PHE A 114 -11.85 4.23 2.33
C PHE A 114 -13.35 4.01 2.55
N SER A 115 -14.20 4.37 1.59
CA SER A 115 -15.65 4.14 1.70
C SER A 115 -15.96 2.64 1.77
N PHE A 116 -15.23 1.78 1.05
CA PHE A 116 -15.37 0.33 1.21
C PHE A 116 -15.11 -0.10 2.66
N PHE A 117 -13.98 0.28 3.24
CA PHE A 117 -13.59 -0.12 4.60
C PHE A 117 -14.60 0.35 5.65
N MET A 118 -15.10 1.58 5.52
CA MET A 118 -16.12 2.14 6.40
C MET A 118 -17.48 1.41 6.27
N ASN A 119 -17.81 0.87 5.10
CA ASN A 119 -19.06 0.12 4.87
C ASN A 119 -18.94 -1.41 5.10
N ASP A 120 -17.74 -1.99 5.14
CA ASP A 120 -17.54 -3.43 5.33
C ASP A 120 -18.05 -3.91 6.70
N ASN A 121 -19.07 -4.76 6.71
CA ASN A 121 -19.69 -5.26 7.95
C ASN A 121 -18.82 -6.27 8.72
N LYS A 122 -17.72 -6.75 8.14
CA LYS A 122 -16.75 -7.62 8.81
C LYS A 122 -15.62 -6.85 9.52
N VAL A 123 -15.48 -5.55 9.26
CA VAL A 123 -14.49 -4.70 9.95
C VAL A 123 -15.05 -4.24 11.29
N PRO A 124 -14.32 -4.40 12.42
CA PRO A 124 -14.76 -3.92 13.73
C PRO A 124 -15.03 -2.41 13.76
N ALA A 125 -16.04 -1.97 14.51
CA ALA A 125 -16.37 -0.55 14.65
C ALA A 125 -15.22 0.30 15.24
N LEU A 126 -14.35 -0.31 16.07
CA LEU A 126 -13.17 0.35 16.61
C LEU A 126 -12.15 0.67 15.50
N ASP A 127 -11.86 -0.28 14.62
CA ASP A 127 -10.95 -0.07 13.48
C ASP A 127 -11.47 1.00 12.53
N LYS A 128 -12.80 1.08 12.33
CA LYS A 128 -13.43 2.16 11.55
C LYS A 128 -13.25 3.52 12.21
N CYS A 129 -13.46 3.61 13.52
CA CYS A 129 -13.24 4.84 14.29
C CYS A 129 -11.77 5.29 14.23
N HIS A 130 -10.81 4.35 14.30
CA HIS A 130 -9.40 4.64 14.14
C HIS A 130 -9.05 5.09 12.71
N VAL A 131 -9.58 4.44 11.67
CA VAL A 131 -9.39 4.84 10.27
C VAL A 131 -9.97 6.23 9.99
N GLU A 132 -11.20 6.50 10.43
CA GLU A 132 -11.84 7.81 10.33
C GLU A 132 -11.02 8.89 11.05
N SER A 133 -10.61 8.64 12.30
CA SER A 133 -9.77 9.57 13.06
C SER A 133 -8.40 9.82 12.43
N TYR A 134 -7.80 8.81 11.80
CA TYR A 134 -6.52 8.94 11.11
C TYR A 134 -6.64 9.84 9.87
N PHE A 135 -7.64 9.61 9.03
CA PHE A 135 -7.84 10.41 7.80
C PHE A 135 -8.48 11.79 8.07
N LEU A 136 -9.02 12.04 9.26
CA LEU A 136 -9.31 13.41 9.72
C LEU A 136 -8.03 14.22 10.00
N ILE A 137 -6.94 13.57 10.43
CA ILE A 137 -5.64 14.21 10.66
C ILE A 137 -4.84 14.30 9.35
N TYR A 138 -4.80 13.21 8.59
CA TYR A 138 -3.96 13.04 7.40
C TYR A 138 -4.78 12.92 6.10
N LYS A 139 -5.78 13.79 5.93
CA LYS A 139 -6.71 13.79 4.79
C LYS A 139 -6.01 13.75 3.42
N ASP A 140 -4.90 14.48 3.30
CA ASP A 140 -4.17 14.65 2.04
C ASP A 140 -3.44 13.36 1.60
N LEU A 141 -3.37 12.32 2.44
CA LEU A 141 -2.83 11.01 2.07
C LEU A 141 -3.80 10.16 1.22
N LEU A 142 -5.06 10.56 1.03
CA LEU A 142 -6.01 9.85 0.17
C LEU A 142 -5.94 10.27 -1.30
N GLU A 143 -5.22 11.35 -1.62
CA GLU A 143 -5.18 11.99 -2.95
C GLU A 143 -3.75 12.03 -3.50
N ILE A 144 -3.62 11.96 -4.82
CA ILE A 144 -2.33 12.11 -5.52
C ILE A 144 -1.92 13.59 -5.47
N ASN A 145 -0.69 13.88 -5.07
CA ASN A 145 -0.11 15.22 -5.16
C ASN A 145 0.86 15.35 -6.37
N GLU A 146 1.38 16.56 -6.60
CA GLU A 146 2.25 16.83 -7.76
C GLU A 146 3.56 16.02 -7.72
N LEU A 147 4.15 15.81 -6.53
CA LEU A 147 5.39 15.06 -6.35
C LEU A 147 5.18 13.57 -6.65
N ASP A 148 4.09 12.96 -6.16
CA ASP A 148 3.71 11.60 -6.53
C ASP A 148 3.65 11.42 -8.06
N ALA A 149 3.11 12.44 -8.74
CA ALA A 149 2.90 12.45 -10.19
C ALA A 149 4.17 12.75 -11.01
N GLU A 150 5.28 13.10 -10.36
CA GLU A 150 6.63 13.17 -10.92
C GLU A 150 7.40 11.87 -10.63
N ASP A 151 7.26 11.33 -9.42
CA ASP A 151 7.94 10.13 -8.93
C ASP A 151 7.42 8.81 -9.54
N MET A 152 6.19 8.78 -10.07
CA MET A 152 5.60 7.64 -10.82
C MET A 152 6.13 7.50 -12.26
N ASP A 153 7.45 7.60 -12.43
CA ASP A 153 8.15 7.56 -13.73
C ASP A 153 8.50 6.13 -14.22
N GLY A 154 8.36 5.12 -13.36
CA GLY A 154 8.76 3.73 -13.64
C GLY A 154 10.20 3.39 -13.22
N ILE A 155 10.92 4.35 -12.64
CA ILE A 155 12.31 4.23 -12.15
C ILE A 155 12.34 4.40 -10.63
N TYR A 156 11.85 5.54 -10.11
CA TYR A 156 11.72 5.78 -8.67
C TYR A 156 10.52 4.99 -8.12
N LEU A 157 9.30 5.33 -8.54
CA LEU A 157 8.10 4.52 -8.27
C LEU A 157 7.61 3.80 -9.54
N ILE A 158 6.72 2.83 -9.37
CA ILE A 158 6.02 2.18 -10.48
C ILE A 158 5.30 3.19 -11.39
N GLY A 159 5.44 2.99 -12.70
CA GLY A 159 4.78 3.82 -13.71
C GLY A 159 3.27 3.58 -13.81
N TYR A 160 2.56 4.65 -14.19
CA TYR A 160 1.10 4.72 -14.33
C TYR A 160 0.43 3.57 -15.11
N GLU A 161 1.09 2.97 -16.09
CA GLU A 161 0.52 1.86 -16.89
C GLU A 161 0.21 0.64 -16.02
N THR A 162 1.13 0.27 -15.13
CA THR A 162 0.95 -0.92 -14.27
C THR A 162 -0.08 -0.66 -13.17
N LEU A 163 -0.09 0.54 -12.59
CA LEU A 163 -1.13 0.98 -11.64
C LEU A 163 -2.51 0.95 -12.29
N THR A 164 -2.64 1.52 -13.50
CA THR A 164 -3.86 1.50 -14.31
C THR A 164 -4.35 0.08 -14.57
N ARG A 165 -3.46 -0.81 -15.04
CA ARG A 165 -3.80 -2.22 -15.30
C ARG A 165 -4.28 -2.93 -14.04
N ALA A 166 -3.57 -2.79 -12.91
CA ALA A 166 -3.95 -3.42 -11.65
C ALA A 166 -5.28 -2.88 -11.12
N ARG A 167 -5.50 -1.56 -11.16
CA ARG A 167 -6.79 -0.93 -10.85
C ARG A 167 -7.91 -1.52 -11.69
N ASP A 168 -7.73 -1.58 -13.00
CA ASP A 168 -8.79 -2.01 -13.91
C ASP A 168 -9.16 -3.49 -13.69
N GLU A 169 -8.22 -4.37 -13.35
CA GLU A 169 -8.56 -5.75 -12.94
C GLU A 169 -9.35 -5.79 -11.61
N VAL A 170 -8.95 -5.02 -10.60
CA VAL A 170 -9.66 -4.97 -9.31
C VAL A 170 -11.09 -4.41 -9.49
N LEU A 171 -11.25 -3.33 -10.26
CA LEU A 171 -12.56 -2.70 -10.51
C LEU A 171 -13.52 -3.56 -11.33
N LYS A 172 -13.04 -4.45 -12.20
CA LYS A 172 -13.90 -5.38 -12.98
C LYS A 172 -14.75 -6.30 -12.10
N GLU A 173 -14.34 -6.59 -10.87
CA GLU A 173 -15.14 -7.39 -9.93
C GLU A 173 -16.37 -6.65 -9.39
N GLY A 174 -16.45 -5.32 -9.55
CA GLY A 174 -17.58 -4.50 -9.11
C GLY A 174 -17.75 -4.40 -7.58
N ILE A 175 -16.72 -4.75 -6.81
CA ILE A 175 -16.74 -4.71 -5.34
C ILE A 175 -16.30 -3.34 -4.80
N PHE A 176 -15.27 -2.75 -5.41
CA PHE A 176 -14.83 -1.39 -5.14
C PHE A 176 -15.41 -0.40 -6.16
N ALA A 177 -15.57 0.85 -5.76
CA ALA A 177 -15.81 1.95 -6.67
C ALA A 177 -14.49 2.55 -7.17
N TRP A 178 -14.52 3.15 -8.38
CA TRP A 178 -13.44 4.00 -8.86
C TRP A 178 -13.44 5.30 -8.04
N ASN A 179 -12.35 5.54 -7.30
CA ASN A 179 -12.05 6.87 -6.77
C ASN A 179 -11.26 7.60 -7.85
N ASN A 180 -11.87 8.55 -8.57
CA ASN A 180 -11.18 9.24 -9.66
C ASN A 180 -10.09 10.16 -9.09
N PRO A 181 -8.79 9.81 -9.20
CA PRO A 181 -7.75 10.73 -8.77
C PRO A 181 -7.77 11.91 -9.73
N VAL A 182 -7.76 13.15 -9.21
CA VAL A 182 -7.87 14.36 -10.03
C VAL A 182 -6.82 14.32 -11.13
N SER A 183 -7.27 14.38 -12.38
CA SER A 183 -6.43 14.08 -13.52
C SER A 183 -5.54 15.27 -13.87
N LYS A 184 -4.30 15.05 -14.34
CA LYS A 184 -3.43 16.12 -14.86
C LYS A 184 -4.09 16.94 -15.99
N THR A 185 -5.14 16.40 -16.64
CA THR A 185 -5.98 17.08 -17.64
C THR A 185 -6.88 18.18 -17.08
N ASP A 186 -7.01 18.32 -15.75
CA ASP A 186 -7.76 19.41 -15.10
C ASP A 186 -6.85 20.57 -14.62
N LEU A 187 -5.54 20.54 -14.92
CA LEU A 187 -4.53 21.49 -14.44
C LEU A 187 -3.81 22.32 -15.53
N HIS A 188 -4.18 22.18 -16.81
CA HIS A 188 -3.63 22.97 -17.93
C HIS A 188 -4.71 23.47 -18.91
#